data_AF-A0AAJ1WU34-F1
#
_entry.id   AF-A0AAJ1WU34-F1
#
_cell.length_a   1.000
_cell.length_b   1.000
_cell.length_c   1.000
_cell.angle_alpha   90.00
_cell.angle_beta   90.00
_cell.angle_gamma   90.00
#
_symmetry.space_group_name_H-M   'P 1'
#
loop_
_entity.id
_entity.type
_entity.pdbx_description
1 polymer ?
#
loop_
_entity_poly.entity_id
_entity_poly.type
_entity_poly.pdbx_seq_one_letter_code
_entity_poly.pdbx_strand_id
1 'polypeptide(L)'
;MPTPPVMSDLSPVVASWRDQIERLSEHASPCRDLLPAKWKAMHENALAFLDEHGAKAHRTGWTAEQLFGVHPEHGFLRAEYAGALMVNDSWVIGIEPARIVFDRFPGYRTKPGQTFGPPVWQFTARGCG
;
A
#
# COMPACT_ATOMS: atom_id res chain seq x y z
N MET A 1 14.52 -35.84 3.83
CA MET A 1 13.49 -34.97 4.43
C MET A 1 13.04 -34.00 3.37
N PRO A 2 11.73 -33.87 3.08
CA PRO A 2 11.23 -32.72 2.33
C PRO A 2 11.36 -31.48 3.20
N THR A 3 11.90 -30.40 2.64
CA THR A 3 12.00 -29.08 3.27
C THR A 3 10.58 -28.61 3.61
N PRO A 4 10.28 -28.15 4.83
CA PRO A 4 8.98 -27.55 5.12
C PRO A 4 8.80 -26.31 4.22
N PRO A 5 7.56 -26.00 3.79
CA PRO A 5 7.31 -24.74 3.11
C PRO A 5 7.79 -23.61 4.04
N VAL A 6 8.57 -22.68 3.50
CA VAL A 6 8.84 -21.40 4.17
C VAL A 6 7.49 -20.72 4.29
N MET A 7 6.80 -20.96 5.41
CA MET A 7 5.77 -20.05 5.88
C MET A 7 6.50 -18.74 6.05
N SER A 8 6.29 -17.80 5.12
CA SER A 8 6.87 -16.47 5.16
C SER A 8 6.68 -15.92 6.56
N ASP A 9 7.75 -15.89 7.36
CA ASP A 9 7.77 -15.24 8.65
C ASP A 9 7.80 -13.74 8.35
N LEU A 10 6.65 -13.24 7.89
CA LEU A 10 6.42 -11.83 7.68
C LEU A 10 6.70 -11.18 9.03
N SER A 11 7.60 -10.21 9.04
CA SER A 11 7.83 -9.38 10.22
C SER A 11 6.47 -8.99 10.82
N PRO A 12 6.29 -8.99 12.15
CA PRO A 12 5.01 -8.65 12.78
C PRO A 12 4.39 -7.35 12.27
N VAL A 13 5.25 -6.39 11.85
CA VAL A 13 4.85 -5.13 11.22
C VAL A 13 4.19 -5.36 9.85
N VAL A 14 4.78 -6.20 9.00
CA VAL A 14 4.26 -6.52 7.67
C VAL A 14 2.98 -7.34 7.76
N ALA A 15 2.92 -8.29 8.70
CA ALA A 15 1.68 -9.02 9.00
C ALA A 15 0.57 -8.06 9.44
N SER A 16 0.88 -7.09 10.29
CA SER A 16 -0.09 -6.06 10.69
C SER A 16 -0.57 -5.17 9.52
N TRP A 17 0.31 -4.84 8.57
CA TRP A 17 -0.13 -4.11 7.36
C TRP A 17 -1.05 -4.97 6.49
N ARG A 18 -0.72 -6.25 6.31
CA ARG A 18 -1.53 -7.21 5.55
C ARG A 18 -2.91 -7.35 6.16
N ASP A 19 -3.00 -7.65 7.46
CA ASP A 19 -4.27 -7.79 8.19
C ASP A 19 -5.15 -6.54 8.03
N GLN A 20 -4.55 -5.34 8.05
CA GLN A 20 -5.30 -4.10 7.92
C GLN A 20 -5.81 -3.86 6.50
N ILE A 21 -5.06 -4.23 5.48
CA ILE A 21 -5.53 -4.17 4.08
C ILE A 21 -6.60 -5.23 3.84
N GLU A 22 -6.42 -6.47 4.31
CA GLU A 22 -7.39 -7.57 4.13
C GLU A 22 -8.76 -7.25 4.76
N ARG A 23 -8.79 -6.50 5.86
CA ARG A 23 -10.04 -6.05 6.49
C ARG A 23 -10.82 -5.04 5.66
N LEU A 24 -10.18 -4.36 4.71
CA LEU A 24 -10.86 -3.46 3.80
C LEU A 24 -11.57 -4.28 2.72
N SER A 25 -12.83 -3.96 2.47
CA SER A 25 -13.58 -4.61 1.40
C SER A 25 -13.00 -4.24 0.04
N GLU A 26 -12.59 -5.22 -0.76
CA GLU A 26 -12.21 -5.01 -2.17
C GLU A 26 -13.38 -4.50 -3.02
N HIS A 27 -14.62 -4.75 -2.59
CA HIS A 27 -15.84 -4.42 -3.31
C HIS A 27 -16.44 -3.06 -2.94
N ALA A 28 -16.07 -2.51 -1.79
CA ALA A 28 -16.51 -1.19 -1.35
C ALA A 28 -15.34 -0.22 -1.39
N SER A 29 -15.34 0.65 -2.41
CA SER A 29 -14.32 1.68 -2.54
C SER A 29 -14.29 2.54 -1.26
N PRO A 30 -13.11 2.77 -0.68
CA PRO A 30 -12.96 3.58 0.53
C PRO A 30 -13.27 5.05 0.29
N CYS A 31 -13.40 5.50 -0.96
CA CYS A 31 -13.64 6.90 -1.34
C CYS A 31 -14.63 6.97 -2.51
N ARG A 32 -15.57 7.92 -2.46
CA ARG A 32 -16.59 8.13 -3.51
C ARG A 32 -15.99 8.35 -4.90
N ASP A 33 -14.86 9.05 -4.96
CA ASP A 33 -14.23 9.46 -6.22
C ASP A 33 -13.26 8.41 -6.78
N LEU A 34 -13.10 7.28 -6.10
CA LEU A 34 -12.30 6.16 -6.56
C LEU A 34 -13.21 5.08 -7.15
N LEU A 35 -13.04 4.79 -8.44
CA LEU A 35 -13.79 3.74 -9.13
C LEU A 35 -13.61 2.38 -8.42
N PRO A 36 -14.69 1.61 -8.16
CA PRO A 36 -14.59 0.33 -7.46
C PRO A 36 -13.63 -0.67 -8.11
N ALA A 37 -13.60 -0.75 -9.44
CA ALA A 37 -12.68 -1.62 -10.16
C ALA A 37 -11.20 -1.22 -9.96
N LYS A 38 -10.93 0.09 -9.90
CA LYS A 38 -9.58 0.61 -9.63
C LYS A 38 -9.17 0.30 -8.18
N TRP A 39 -10.08 0.49 -7.22
CA TRP A 39 -9.82 0.12 -5.83
C TRP A 39 -9.51 -1.38 -5.69
N LYS A 40 -10.32 -2.24 -6.31
CA LYS A 40 -10.08 -3.69 -6.30
C LYS A 40 -8.68 -4.05 -6.78
N ALA A 41 -8.25 -3.51 -7.92
CA ALA A 41 -6.91 -3.74 -8.44
C ALA A 41 -5.81 -3.22 -7.49
N MET A 42 -5.99 -2.04 -6.90
CA MET A 42 -5.05 -1.48 -5.91
C MET A 42 -4.95 -2.33 -4.64
N HIS A 43 -6.08 -2.87 -4.18
CA HIS A 43 -6.16 -3.76 -3.01
C HIS A 43 -5.45 -5.08 -3.27
N GLU A 44 -5.72 -5.73 -4.41
CA GLU A 44 -5.04 -6.95 -4.84
C GLU A 44 -3.52 -6.73 -4.98
N ASN A 45 -3.11 -5.65 -5.62
CA ASN A 45 -1.69 -5.31 -5.78
C ASN A 45 -1.00 -5.04 -4.44
N ALA A 46 -1.69 -4.41 -3.50
CA ALA A 46 -1.17 -4.17 -2.15
C ALA A 46 -0.93 -5.48 -1.39
N LEU A 47 -1.84 -6.44 -1.49
CA LEU A 47 -1.67 -7.77 -0.88
C LEU A 47 -0.52 -8.54 -1.53
N ALA A 48 -0.48 -8.58 -2.87
CA ALA A 48 0.61 -9.21 -3.61
C ALA A 48 1.97 -8.59 -3.24
N PHE A 49 2.05 -7.26 -3.15
CA PHE A 49 3.26 -6.56 -2.71
C PHE A 49 3.68 -6.96 -1.30
N LEU A 50 2.74 -7.09 -0.36
CA LEU A 50 3.06 -7.47 1.01
C LEU A 50 3.62 -8.89 1.10
N ASP A 51 3.10 -9.81 0.28
CA ASP A 51 3.60 -11.19 0.20
C ASP A 51 4.99 -11.28 -0.41
N GLU A 52 5.22 -10.59 -1.53
CA GLU A 52 6.45 -10.73 -2.30
C GLU A 52 7.58 -9.79 -1.82
N HIS A 53 7.22 -8.62 -1.31
CA HIS A 53 8.16 -7.52 -1.06
C HIS A 53 8.04 -6.90 0.33
N GLY A 54 6.97 -7.17 1.10
CA GLY A 54 6.72 -6.54 2.39
C GLY A 54 7.88 -6.68 3.38
N ALA A 55 8.47 -7.88 3.47
CA ALA A 55 9.63 -8.10 4.34
C ALA A 55 10.87 -7.27 3.93
N LYS A 56 11.09 -7.10 2.62
CA LYS A 56 12.19 -6.27 2.11
C LYS A 56 11.88 -4.78 2.32
N ALA A 57 10.64 -4.36 2.12
CA ALA A 57 10.16 -3.00 2.35
C ALA A 57 10.41 -2.56 3.80
N HIS A 58 10.01 -3.40 4.76
CA HIS A 58 10.22 -3.12 6.18
C HIS A 58 11.72 -3.04 6.52
N ARG A 59 12.55 -3.97 6.03
CA ARG A 59 14.00 -3.95 6.27
C ARG A 59 14.71 -2.72 5.68
N THR A 60 14.23 -2.18 4.56
CA THR A 60 14.75 -0.94 3.98
C THR A 60 14.11 0.32 4.57
N GLY A 61 13.25 0.14 5.59
CA GLY A 61 12.72 1.19 6.43
C GLY A 61 11.43 1.83 5.93
N TRP A 62 10.76 1.28 4.90
CA TRP A 62 9.46 1.79 4.46
C TRP A 62 8.44 1.75 5.60
N THR A 63 7.61 2.80 5.69
CA THR A 63 6.55 2.90 6.70
C THR A 63 5.17 2.68 6.09
N ALA A 64 4.17 2.47 6.94
CA ALA A 64 2.78 2.33 6.51
C ALA A 64 2.30 3.57 5.74
N GLU A 65 2.62 4.77 6.22
CA GLU A 65 2.24 6.04 5.59
C GLU A 65 2.89 6.20 4.22
N GLN A 66 4.15 5.77 4.07
CA GLN A 66 4.88 5.85 2.81
C GLN A 66 4.34 4.89 1.74
N LEU A 67 3.75 3.77 2.15
CA LEU A 67 3.20 2.75 1.26
C LEU A 67 1.71 2.97 0.99
N PHE A 68 0.94 3.21 2.05
CA PHE A 68 -0.52 3.15 2.09
C PHE A 68 -1.19 4.49 2.43
N GLY A 69 -0.41 5.57 2.56
CA GLY A 69 -0.94 6.90 2.90
C GLY A 69 -1.99 7.38 1.89
N VAL A 70 -2.99 8.11 2.38
CA VAL A 70 -4.00 8.81 1.57
C VAL A 70 -4.26 10.19 2.18
N HIS A 71 -4.81 11.14 1.41
CA HIS A 71 -5.16 12.44 1.96
C HIS A 71 -6.18 12.30 3.10
N PRO A 72 -5.98 12.93 4.26
CA PRO A 72 -6.85 12.76 5.43
C PRO A 72 -8.32 13.14 5.18
N GLU A 73 -8.57 14.11 4.29
CA GLU A 73 -9.92 14.61 3.96
C GLU A 73 -10.43 14.19 2.58
N HIS A 74 -9.54 13.91 1.63
CA HIS A 74 -9.88 13.77 0.20
C HIS A 74 -9.49 12.38 -0.34
N GLY A 75 -9.05 11.47 0.53
CA GLY A 75 -8.61 10.12 0.18
C GLY A 75 -7.57 10.12 -0.95
N PHE A 76 -7.97 9.65 -2.12
CA PHE A 76 -7.09 9.35 -3.25
C PHE A 76 -6.88 10.52 -4.22
N LEU A 77 -7.55 11.66 -4.02
CA LEU A 77 -7.50 12.78 -4.97
C LEU A 77 -6.18 13.57 -4.96
N ARG A 78 -5.40 13.50 -3.87
CA ARG A 78 -4.18 14.30 -3.70
C ARG A 78 -2.94 13.42 -3.62
N ALA A 79 -2.27 13.26 -4.76
CA ALA A 79 -1.11 12.38 -4.94
C ALA A 79 0.11 12.78 -4.09
N GLU A 80 0.20 14.03 -3.65
CA GLU A 80 1.25 14.53 -2.77
C GLU A 80 1.13 14.00 -1.32
N TYR A 81 -0.02 13.41 -0.97
CA TYR A 81 -0.25 12.68 0.29
C TYR A 81 -0.29 11.17 0.12
N ALA A 82 -0.47 10.70 -1.12
CA ALA A 82 -0.61 9.29 -1.42
C ALA A 82 0.72 8.55 -1.23
N GLY A 83 0.66 7.45 -0.48
CA GLY A 83 1.72 6.45 -0.41
C GLY A 83 1.91 5.78 -1.77
N ALA A 84 3.07 5.16 -1.98
CA ALA A 84 3.47 4.63 -3.28
C ALA A 84 2.45 3.65 -3.89
N LEU A 85 1.78 2.83 -3.08
CA LEU A 85 0.77 1.86 -3.52
C LEU A 85 -0.63 2.46 -3.69
N MET A 86 -0.85 3.70 -3.23
CA MET A 86 -2.15 4.38 -3.25
C MET A 86 -2.30 5.40 -4.39
N VAL A 87 -1.35 5.45 -5.32
CA VAL A 87 -1.39 6.39 -6.47
C VAL A 87 -2.16 5.79 -7.65
N ASN A 88 -2.03 4.48 -7.88
CA ASN A 88 -2.55 3.80 -9.06
C ASN A 88 -2.58 2.27 -8.85
N ASP A 89 -3.08 1.58 -9.86
CA ASP A 89 -3.30 0.14 -9.99
C ASP A 89 -2.18 -0.61 -10.72
N SER A 90 -0.96 -0.03 -10.80
CA SER A 90 0.19 -0.68 -11.45
C SER A 90 0.78 -1.78 -10.56
N TRP A 91 1.25 -2.86 -11.17
CA TRP A 91 1.86 -3.97 -10.45
C TRP A 91 3.28 -3.62 -10.01
N VAL A 92 3.63 -4.03 -8.78
CA VAL A 92 5.01 -3.88 -8.29
C VAL A 92 5.84 -5.05 -8.79
N ILE A 93 6.94 -4.75 -9.47
CA ILE A 93 7.89 -5.75 -9.96
C ILE A 93 9.20 -5.76 -9.15
N GLY A 94 9.36 -4.81 -8.23
CA GLY A 94 10.49 -4.78 -7.32
C GLY A 94 10.48 -3.62 -6.35
N ILE A 95 11.39 -3.71 -5.37
CA ILE A 95 11.59 -2.67 -4.37
C ILE A 95 13.07 -2.38 -4.15
N GLU A 96 13.38 -1.09 -4.04
CA GLU A 96 14.68 -0.53 -3.70
C GLU A 96 14.56 0.33 -2.43
N PRO A 97 15.68 0.71 -1.78
CA PRO A 97 15.65 1.50 -0.55
C PRO A 97 14.91 2.85 -0.68
N ALA A 98 14.99 3.47 -1.86
CA ALA A 98 14.43 4.80 -2.12
C ALA A 98 13.28 4.81 -3.13
N ARG A 99 12.91 3.67 -3.72
CA ARG A 99 11.81 3.58 -4.70
C ARG A 99 11.18 2.20 -4.80
N ILE A 100 9.92 2.16 -5.16
CA ILE A 100 9.21 0.98 -5.64
C ILE A 100 9.25 1.01 -7.17
N VAL A 101 9.53 -0.13 -7.77
CA VAL A 101 9.56 -0.29 -9.23
C VAL A 101 8.23 -0.90 -9.64
N PHE A 102 7.40 -0.13 -10.34
CA PHE A 102 6.20 -0.66 -10.98
C PHE A 102 6.52 -1.08 -12.42
N ASP A 103 5.65 -1.91 -13.00
CA ASP A 103 5.71 -2.32 -14.40
C ASP A 103 5.77 -1.12 -15.38
N ARG A 104 5.11 -0.01 -15.04
CA ARG A 104 4.99 1.19 -15.90
C ARG A 104 5.89 2.35 -15.52
N PHE A 105 6.22 2.55 -14.25
CA PHE A 105 7.03 3.68 -13.78
C PHE A 105 7.61 3.42 -12.37
N PRO A 106 8.67 4.14 -11.95
CA PRO A 106 9.15 4.08 -10.57
C PRO A 106 8.35 5.01 -9.66
N GLY A 107 7.99 4.54 -8.46
CA GLY A 107 7.44 5.35 -7.37
C GLY A 107 8.50 5.64 -6.30
N TYR A 108 8.90 6.91 -6.16
CA TYR A 108 9.89 7.31 -5.17
C TYR A 108 9.33 7.36 -3.75
N ARG A 109 10.16 6.96 -2.79
CA ARG A 109 9.84 6.94 -1.36
C ARG A 109 9.58 8.33 -0.79
N THR A 110 10.26 9.35 -1.30
CA THR A 110 10.07 10.75 -0.91
C THR A 110 10.14 11.63 -2.15
N LYS A 111 9.34 12.68 -2.18
CA LYS A 111 9.41 13.74 -3.19
C LYS A 111 9.47 15.09 -2.47
N PRO A 112 10.13 16.11 -3.02
CA PRO A 112 10.06 17.45 -2.47
C PRO A 112 8.60 17.89 -2.31
N GLY A 113 8.21 18.31 -1.10
CA GLY A 113 6.83 18.71 -0.78
C GLY A 113 5.86 17.57 -0.44
N GLN A 114 6.32 16.30 -0.41
CA GLN A 114 5.48 15.17 -0.03
C GLN A 114 5.17 15.20 1.47
N THR A 115 3.89 15.11 1.82
CA THR A 115 3.41 14.96 3.20
C THR A 115 2.57 13.69 3.27
N PHE A 116 3.09 12.60 3.84
CA PHE A 116 2.30 11.37 3.88
C PHE A 116 1.07 11.53 4.77
N GLY A 117 -0.09 11.21 4.22
CA GLY A 117 -1.30 11.14 5.01
C GLY A 117 -1.43 9.81 5.76
N PRO A 118 -2.50 9.64 6.56
CA PRO A 118 -2.73 8.41 7.29
C PRO A 118 -2.88 7.22 6.32
N PRO A 119 -2.50 6.00 6.72
CA PRO A 119 -2.77 4.82 5.92
C PRO A 119 -4.27 4.67 5.63
N VAL A 120 -4.61 4.10 4.46
CA VAL A 120 -6.00 3.97 3.98
C VAL A 120 -6.96 3.37 5.00
N TRP A 121 -6.53 2.41 5.81
CA TRP A 121 -7.37 1.80 6.85
C TRP A 121 -7.73 2.75 8.01
N GLN A 122 -6.87 3.72 8.32
CA GLN A 122 -7.19 4.78 9.29
C GLN A 122 -8.15 5.81 8.69
N PHE A 123 -8.04 6.05 7.39
CA PHE A 123 -8.99 6.92 6.67
C PHE A 123 -10.39 6.28 6.64
N THR A 124 -10.51 5.00 6.30
CA THR A 124 -11.82 4.30 6.29
C THR A 124 -12.44 4.19 7.67
N ALA A 125 -11.64 3.98 8.72
CA ALA A 125 -12.13 3.91 10.09
C ALA A 125 -12.77 5.23 10.58
N ARG A 126 -12.40 6.36 9.99
CA ARG A 126 -12.97 7.68 10.31
C ARG A 126 -14.30 7.96 9.58
N GLY A 127 -14.66 7.12 8.62
CA GLY A 127 -15.79 7.34 7.72
C GLY A 127 -15.45 8.38 6.65
N CYS A 128 -15.77 8.08 5.40
CA CYS A 128 -15.88 9.15 4.40
C CYS A 128 -17.06 10.04 4.80
N GLY A 129 -16.81 11.34 4.93
CA GLY A 129 -17.87 12.35 5.03
C GLY A 129 -18.76 12.37 3.80
#